data_AF-A0A0M4ELC7-F1
#
_entry.id   AF-A0A0M4ELC7-F1
#
_cell.length_a   1.000
_cell.length_b   1.000
_cell.length_c   1.000
_cell.angle_alpha   90.00
_cell.angle_beta   90.00
_cell.angle_gamma   90.00
#
_symmetry.space_group_name_H-M   'P 1'
#
loop_
_entity.id
_entity.type
_entity.pdbx_description
1 polymer ?
#
loop_
_entity_poly.entity_id
_entity_poly.type
_entity_poly.pdbx_seq_one_letter_code
_entity_poly.pdbx_strand_id
1 'polypeptide(L)'
;MNEQLEQLLPLELDYVGPNAQLTYVNGTAEYYMLWDVHSKGRQLKSPLELHLIGSYARATKQLRIVNDIAELQSIKHRSQFNALVLRGASVIDRENITSNAQIEAILARPTKDAGVAAFIKYHYELLSLLKDRFNFTVNFRNSRGWAGRLGNSSFRLGLLGIIQRNEADIPASGSFNRINRFAEFDTIHQSWKFETAFLFRFTPDLDTHGKSGNFLAPFSTKVWLFTLATIIIINLIWLLLEYINKRWHAQRQQQQQQQATSVAHTHRSNWTERILHIFGAVCQQGMEPIPKDLPSRSIVVTVFLFSVVMYNYYTSSVVGGLLSSSDQGPASVDEIIASALKISFEDIGYYKVLFKENKSPIVTQLISRKLSAARSASELGVYGHIEDAIPYLKSGGYAFHCEVVDAYPVIAKLFDTNEICDLREVSGLMEVDIMNWIVHKNSQYTELFKIAFSYAAWCVLYA
;
A
#
# COMPACT_ATOMS: atom_id res chain seq x y z
N MET A 1 -22.82 -20.67 54.11
CA MET A 1 -21.67 -21.20 53.34
C MET A 1 -21.25 -20.29 52.17
N ASN A 2 -21.66 -19.01 52.12
CA ASN A 2 -21.26 -18.07 51.04
C ASN A 2 -20.27 -16.98 51.51
N GLU A 3 -20.15 -16.70 52.81
CA GLU A 3 -19.26 -15.62 53.31
C GLU A 3 -17.77 -16.01 53.44
N GLN A 4 -17.39 -17.25 53.14
CA GLN A 4 -15.98 -17.69 53.22
C GLN A 4 -15.30 -17.86 51.86
N LEU A 5 -16.01 -17.76 50.73
CA LEU A 5 -15.42 -18.07 49.42
C LEU A 5 -14.39 -17.02 48.96
N GLU A 6 -14.61 -15.75 49.29
CA GLU A 6 -13.69 -14.65 48.95
C GLU A 6 -12.39 -14.69 49.77
N GLN A 7 -12.38 -15.38 50.92
CA GLN A 7 -11.21 -15.54 51.79
C GLN A 7 -10.34 -16.76 51.39
N LEU A 8 -10.79 -17.62 50.47
CA LEU A 8 -10.10 -18.87 50.11
C LEU A 8 -8.88 -18.69 49.22
N LEU A 9 -8.76 -17.56 48.54
CA LEU A 9 -7.60 -17.24 47.71
C LEU A 9 -6.94 -15.98 48.28
N PRO A 10 -5.63 -16.01 48.63
CA PRO A 10 -4.93 -14.79 49.01
C PRO A 10 -5.13 -13.72 47.94
N LEU A 11 -5.26 -12.47 48.36
CA LEU A 11 -5.39 -11.28 47.48
C LEU A 11 -4.23 -11.15 46.48
N GLU A 12 -3.16 -11.94 46.64
CA GLU A 12 -1.92 -11.96 45.86
C GLU A 12 -1.95 -12.91 44.64
N LEU A 13 -3.04 -13.68 44.42
CA LEU A 13 -3.20 -14.49 43.21
C LEU A 13 -3.72 -13.62 42.04
N ASP A 14 -2.79 -13.04 41.29
CA ASP A 14 -3.07 -12.12 40.18
C ASP A 14 -3.78 -12.79 38.99
N TYR A 15 -3.59 -14.11 38.79
CA TYR A 15 -4.08 -14.81 37.60
C TYR A 15 -5.00 -15.99 37.95
N VAL A 16 -6.30 -15.70 38.06
CA VAL A 16 -7.38 -16.70 38.24
C VAL A 16 -8.34 -16.64 37.04
N GLY A 17 -7.84 -16.30 35.86
CA GLY A 17 -8.63 -16.11 34.65
C GLY A 17 -9.21 -17.40 34.06
N PRO A 18 -9.94 -17.31 32.92
CA PRO A 18 -10.56 -18.48 32.29
C PRO A 18 -9.53 -19.53 31.80
N ASN A 19 -8.27 -19.14 31.60
CA ASN A 19 -7.17 -20.04 31.23
C ASN A 19 -6.34 -20.51 32.42
N ALA A 20 -6.76 -20.27 33.66
CA ALA A 20 -6.02 -20.67 34.85
C ALA A 20 -6.02 -22.20 35.03
N GLN A 21 -4.85 -22.79 35.22
CA GLN A 21 -4.68 -24.21 35.58
C GLN A 21 -4.43 -24.33 37.09
N LEU A 22 -5.39 -23.84 37.88
CA LEU A 22 -5.28 -23.79 39.33
C LEU A 22 -6.14 -24.89 39.96
N THR A 23 -5.53 -25.71 40.81
CA THR A 23 -6.25 -26.70 41.63
C THR A 23 -6.17 -26.30 43.10
N TYR A 24 -7.32 -26.04 43.70
CA TYR A 24 -7.47 -25.80 45.12
C TYR A 24 -7.68 -27.12 45.86
N VAL A 25 -6.95 -27.33 46.96
CA VAL A 25 -7.03 -28.54 47.77
C VAL A 25 -7.60 -28.20 49.13
N ASN A 26 -8.81 -28.70 49.41
CA ASN A 26 -9.42 -28.59 50.72
C ASN A 26 -9.21 -29.88 51.52
N GLY A 27 -8.49 -29.80 52.63
CA GLY A 27 -8.16 -30.94 53.48
C GLY A 27 -9.08 -31.06 54.69
N THR A 28 -9.72 -32.20 54.85
CA THR A 28 -10.37 -32.64 56.11
C THR A 28 -9.53 -33.72 56.78
N ALA A 29 -9.93 -34.15 57.98
CA ALA A 29 -9.25 -35.23 58.71
C ALA A 29 -9.21 -36.56 57.95
N GLU A 30 -10.20 -36.82 57.07
CA GLU A 30 -10.35 -38.10 56.36
C GLU A 30 -10.03 -38.00 54.86
N TYR A 31 -10.33 -36.86 54.22
CA TYR A 31 -10.22 -36.69 52.76
C TYR A 31 -9.51 -35.40 52.37
N TYR A 32 -8.81 -35.42 51.23
CA TYR A 32 -8.48 -34.21 50.47
C TYR A 32 -9.45 -34.09 49.28
N MET A 33 -10.13 -32.96 49.16
CA MET A 33 -10.97 -32.64 48.01
C MET A 33 -10.19 -31.72 47.05
N LEU A 34 -10.13 -32.10 45.79
CA LEU A 34 -9.44 -31.38 44.72
C LEU A 34 -10.48 -30.62 43.89
N TRP A 35 -10.33 -29.30 43.79
CA TRP A 35 -11.24 -28.42 43.08
C TRP A 35 -10.52 -27.66 41.98
N ASP A 36 -11.08 -27.64 40.79
CA ASP A 36 -10.73 -26.68 39.75
C ASP A 36 -11.28 -25.30 40.15
N VAL A 37 -10.45 -24.27 40.05
CA VAL A 37 -10.83 -22.90 40.46
C VAL A 37 -10.45 -21.92 39.38
N HIS A 38 -11.43 -21.17 38.89
CA HIS A 38 -11.21 -20.10 37.92
C HIS A 38 -12.26 -19.00 38.06
N SER A 39 -12.06 -17.88 37.37
CA SER A 39 -13.04 -16.82 37.18
C SER A 39 -12.91 -16.28 35.77
N LYS A 40 -14.05 -16.00 35.14
CA LYS A 40 -14.09 -15.45 33.78
C LYS A 40 -13.87 -13.93 33.76
N GLY A 41 -13.85 -13.27 34.91
CA GLY A 41 -13.77 -11.81 34.99
C GLY A 41 -13.63 -11.29 36.41
N ARG A 42 -12.68 -11.81 37.20
CA ARG A 42 -12.53 -11.41 38.61
C ARG A 42 -12.30 -9.91 38.77
N GLN A 43 -11.53 -9.29 37.86
CA GLN A 43 -11.33 -7.84 37.79
C GLN A 43 -12.62 -7.06 37.47
N LEU A 44 -13.64 -7.74 36.96
CA LEU A 44 -14.98 -7.22 36.69
C LEU A 44 -16.00 -7.66 37.75
N LYS A 45 -15.53 -8.15 38.90
CA LYS A 45 -16.35 -8.68 40.02
C LYS A 45 -17.18 -9.92 39.66
N SER A 46 -16.75 -10.70 38.66
CA SER A 46 -17.30 -12.03 38.42
C SER A 46 -16.94 -12.98 39.56
N PRO A 47 -17.86 -13.83 40.05
CA PRO A 47 -17.56 -14.79 41.10
C PRO A 47 -16.51 -15.84 40.65
N LEU A 48 -15.98 -16.58 41.63
CA LEU A 48 -15.17 -17.77 41.39
C LEU A 48 -16.08 -18.95 41.03
N GLU A 49 -15.67 -19.70 40.02
CA GLU A 49 -16.28 -20.97 39.62
C GLU A 49 -15.43 -22.11 40.18
N LEU A 50 -16.09 -23.04 40.87
CA LEU A 50 -15.48 -24.17 41.55
C LEU A 50 -16.07 -25.47 41.01
N HIS A 51 -15.23 -26.35 40.49
CA HIS A 51 -15.65 -27.67 40.00
C HIS A 51 -14.86 -28.77 40.68
N LEU A 52 -15.54 -29.75 41.27
CA LEU A 52 -14.88 -30.87 41.95
C LEU A 52 -14.15 -31.74 40.92
N ILE A 53 -12.84 -31.87 41.03
CA ILE A 53 -12.03 -32.78 40.21
C ILE A 53 -12.11 -34.19 40.81
N GLY A 54 -11.93 -34.31 42.12
CA GLY A 54 -11.91 -35.61 42.78
C GLY A 54 -11.61 -35.54 44.27
N SER A 55 -11.58 -36.70 44.90
CA SER A 55 -11.29 -36.86 46.32
C SER A 55 -10.20 -37.90 46.56
N TYR A 56 -9.24 -37.59 47.41
CA TYR A 56 -8.22 -38.52 47.88
C TYR A 56 -8.51 -38.93 49.33
N ALA A 57 -8.72 -40.23 49.55
CA ALA A 57 -8.96 -40.79 50.88
C ALA A 57 -7.63 -41.06 51.59
N ARG A 58 -7.42 -40.46 52.77
CA ARG A 58 -6.15 -40.60 53.52
C ARG A 58 -5.93 -42.01 54.05
N ALA A 59 -7.01 -42.64 54.55
CA ALA A 59 -6.94 -43.97 55.16
C ALA A 59 -6.59 -45.07 54.15
N THR A 60 -7.22 -45.04 52.97
CA THR A 60 -7.03 -46.07 51.93
C THR A 60 -5.98 -45.70 50.88
N LYS A 61 -5.47 -44.45 50.90
CA LYS A 61 -4.55 -43.88 49.91
C LYS A 61 -5.07 -43.96 48.47
N GLN A 62 -6.39 -43.96 48.30
CA GLN A 62 -7.04 -44.06 46.99
C GLN A 62 -7.49 -42.68 46.49
N LEU A 63 -7.18 -42.40 45.22
CA LEU A 63 -7.71 -41.24 44.50
C LEU A 63 -8.96 -41.66 43.73
N ARG A 64 -10.08 -40.97 43.99
CA ARG A 64 -11.31 -41.09 43.21
C ARG A 64 -11.47 -39.83 42.37
N ILE A 65 -11.37 -39.98 41.06
CA ILE A 65 -11.63 -38.90 40.09
C ILE A 65 -13.14 -38.83 39.86
N VAL A 66 -13.71 -37.63 39.99
CA VAL A 66 -15.13 -37.36 39.75
C VAL A 66 -15.32 -36.77 38.36
N ASN A 67 -14.50 -35.79 38.01
CA ASN A 67 -14.50 -35.15 36.69
C ASN A 67 -13.07 -35.14 36.13
N ASP A 68 -12.94 -35.25 34.81
CA ASP A 68 -11.64 -35.12 34.15
C ASP A 68 -11.15 -33.67 34.26
N ILE A 69 -9.95 -33.51 34.83
CA ILE A 69 -9.29 -32.20 34.97
C ILE A 69 -9.04 -31.54 33.61
N ALA A 70 -8.69 -32.33 32.58
CA ALA A 70 -8.42 -31.80 31.25
C ALA A 70 -9.68 -31.25 30.59
N GLU A 71 -10.84 -31.87 30.84
CA GLU A 71 -12.13 -31.38 30.36
C GLU A 71 -12.53 -30.09 31.09
N LEU A 72 -12.46 -30.07 32.43
CA LEU A 72 -12.81 -28.90 33.25
C LEU A 72 -11.95 -27.66 32.91
N GLN A 73 -10.66 -27.88 32.64
CA GLN A 73 -9.71 -26.83 32.28
C GLN A 73 -9.72 -26.49 30.78
N SER A 74 -10.54 -27.17 29.98
CA SER A 74 -10.64 -26.91 28.55
C SER A 74 -11.37 -25.59 28.25
N ILE A 75 -10.97 -24.95 27.16
CA ILE A 75 -11.66 -23.78 26.59
C ILE A 75 -13.12 -24.10 26.26
N LYS A 76 -13.42 -25.32 25.84
CA LYS A 76 -14.78 -25.76 25.53
C LYS A 76 -15.67 -25.66 26.76
N HIS A 77 -15.21 -26.19 27.89
CA HIS A 77 -15.94 -26.15 29.17
C HIS A 77 -16.10 -24.73 29.70
N ARG A 78 -15.04 -23.93 29.60
CA ARG A 78 -15.01 -22.54 30.12
C ARG A 78 -15.45 -21.47 29.13
N SER A 79 -16.05 -21.87 28.01
CA SER A 79 -16.42 -20.95 26.92
C SER A 79 -17.59 -20.03 27.25
N GLN A 80 -18.42 -20.33 28.26
CA GLN A 80 -19.63 -19.54 28.51
C GLN A 80 -19.42 -18.49 29.59
N PHE A 81 -19.45 -17.20 29.21
CA PHE A 81 -19.20 -16.07 30.10
C PHE A 81 -20.48 -15.55 30.77
N ASN A 82 -21.63 -16.18 30.50
CA ASN A 82 -22.90 -15.92 31.17
C ASN A 82 -23.28 -14.42 31.19
N ALA A 83 -23.16 -13.76 30.03
CA ALA A 83 -23.45 -12.35 29.83
C ALA A 83 -22.57 -11.37 30.63
N LEU A 84 -21.35 -11.79 31.02
CA LEU A 84 -20.34 -10.90 31.59
C LEU A 84 -20.16 -9.65 30.70
N VAL A 85 -20.06 -8.47 31.31
CA VAL A 85 -19.89 -7.21 30.60
C VAL A 85 -18.41 -6.83 30.57
N LEU A 86 -17.73 -7.04 29.45
CA LEU A 86 -16.34 -6.63 29.26
C LEU A 86 -16.23 -5.13 29.01
N ARG A 87 -15.12 -4.52 29.43
CA ARG A 87 -14.82 -3.11 29.16
C ARG A 87 -14.29 -2.99 27.73
N GLY A 88 -15.01 -2.30 26.87
CA GLY A 88 -14.66 -2.09 25.47
C GLY A 88 -14.04 -0.72 25.21
N ALA A 89 -13.23 -0.59 24.17
CA ALA A 89 -12.83 0.72 23.65
C ALA A 89 -12.96 0.78 22.12
N SER A 90 -13.42 1.91 21.59
CA SER A 90 -13.45 2.14 20.14
C SER A 90 -12.94 3.53 19.80
N VAL A 91 -12.54 3.75 18.54
CA VAL A 91 -12.07 5.05 18.08
C VAL A 91 -13.13 5.69 17.19
N ILE A 92 -13.65 6.84 17.61
CA ILE A 92 -14.54 7.65 16.80
C ILE A 92 -14.08 9.09 16.97
N ASP A 93 -13.51 9.67 15.90
CA ASP A 93 -13.00 11.05 15.89
C ASP A 93 -14.15 12.06 15.76
N ARG A 94 -15.00 12.11 16.79
CA ARG A 94 -16.15 13.02 16.91
C ARG A 94 -16.33 13.49 18.35
N GLU A 95 -16.74 14.74 18.53
CA GLU A 95 -16.87 15.35 19.86
C GLU A 95 -18.15 14.93 20.60
N ASN A 96 -19.19 14.56 19.87
CA ASN A 96 -20.53 14.33 20.38
C ASN A 96 -20.84 12.87 20.75
N ILE A 97 -19.81 12.05 20.99
CA ILE A 97 -19.95 10.63 21.35
C ILE A 97 -19.73 10.46 22.84
N THR A 98 -20.81 10.22 23.59
CA THR A 98 -20.79 10.16 25.06
C THR A 98 -21.34 8.87 25.64
N SER A 99 -22.15 8.12 24.89
CA SER A 99 -22.84 6.92 25.40
C SER A 99 -22.46 5.64 24.63
N ASN A 100 -22.53 4.49 25.32
CA ASN A 100 -22.31 3.18 24.70
C ASN A 100 -23.28 2.92 23.53
N ALA A 101 -24.57 3.24 23.71
CA ALA A 101 -25.58 3.02 22.68
C ALA A 101 -25.29 3.78 21.38
N GLN A 102 -24.74 5.00 21.47
CA GLN A 102 -24.29 5.75 20.29
C GLN A 102 -23.11 5.06 19.60
N ILE A 103 -22.13 4.57 20.37
CA ILE A 103 -20.96 3.87 19.83
C ILE A 103 -21.42 2.60 19.12
N GLU A 104 -22.21 1.75 19.77
CA GLU A 104 -22.74 0.51 19.19
C GLU A 104 -23.56 0.79 17.93
N ALA A 105 -24.44 1.80 17.93
CA ALA A 105 -25.22 2.17 16.76
C ALA A 105 -24.35 2.61 15.58
N ILE A 106 -23.23 3.30 15.81
CA ILE A 106 -22.29 3.69 14.76
C ILE A 106 -21.53 2.47 14.24
N LEU A 107 -21.02 1.62 15.14
CA LEU A 107 -20.20 0.47 14.78
C LEU A 107 -21.00 -0.63 14.07
N ALA A 108 -22.26 -0.85 14.46
CA ALA A 108 -23.12 -1.88 13.87
C ALA A 108 -23.72 -1.51 12.51
N ARG A 109 -23.63 -0.23 12.09
CA ARG A 109 -24.12 0.17 10.77
C ARG A 109 -23.12 -0.21 9.68
N PRO A 110 -23.55 -0.75 8.53
CA PRO A 110 -22.66 -1.12 7.43
C PRO A 110 -22.14 0.10 6.64
N THR A 111 -22.81 1.24 6.73
CA THR A 111 -22.44 2.48 6.00
C THR A 111 -21.20 3.13 6.57
N LYS A 112 -20.38 3.80 5.76
CA LYS A 112 -19.29 4.64 6.25
C LYS A 112 -19.84 5.75 7.17
N ASP A 113 -19.15 6.02 8.27
CA ASP A 113 -19.48 7.10 9.20
C ASP A 113 -18.28 8.06 9.33
N ALA A 114 -18.56 9.35 9.45
CA ALA A 114 -17.54 10.38 9.63
C ALA A 114 -16.67 10.10 10.87
N GLY A 115 -15.34 10.20 10.70
CA GLY A 115 -14.36 9.98 11.78
C GLY A 115 -14.19 8.50 12.19
N VAL A 116 -14.76 7.55 11.45
CA VAL A 116 -14.64 6.10 11.70
C VAL A 116 -13.86 5.45 10.55
N ALA A 117 -12.68 4.91 10.83
CA ALA A 117 -11.88 4.19 9.84
C ALA A 117 -12.52 2.83 9.49
N ALA A 118 -12.30 2.33 8.27
CA ALA A 118 -12.94 1.11 7.78
C ALA A 118 -12.68 -0.10 8.69
N PHE A 119 -11.43 -0.25 9.12
CA PHE A 119 -11.00 -1.35 9.96
C PHE A 119 -11.69 -1.38 11.33
N ILE A 120 -12.24 -0.27 11.83
CA ILE A 120 -12.93 -0.26 13.13
C ILE A 120 -14.19 -1.12 13.05
N LYS A 121 -14.99 -0.92 12.00
CA LYS A 121 -16.21 -1.69 11.78
C LYS A 121 -15.90 -3.16 11.55
N TYR A 122 -14.85 -3.44 10.79
CA TYR A 122 -14.34 -4.80 10.62
C TYR A 122 -14.02 -5.48 11.96
N HIS A 123 -13.25 -4.83 12.84
CA HIS A 123 -12.91 -5.39 14.15
C HIS A 123 -14.14 -5.48 15.09
N TYR A 124 -15.12 -4.59 14.95
CA TYR A 124 -16.40 -4.70 15.66
C TYR A 124 -17.19 -5.95 15.23
N GLU A 125 -17.24 -6.26 13.94
CA GLU A 125 -17.88 -7.49 13.45
C GLU A 125 -17.18 -8.75 13.97
N LEU A 126 -15.84 -8.76 13.96
CA LEU A 126 -15.10 -9.86 14.58
C LEU A 126 -15.35 -9.97 16.09
N LEU A 127 -15.57 -8.84 16.77
CA LEU A 127 -15.91 -8.81 18.18
C LEU A 127 -17.32 -9.37 18.42
N SER A 128 -18.27 -9.14 17.51
CA SER A 128 -19.59 -9.78 17.54
C SER A 128 -19.46 -11.31 17.49
N LEU A 129 -18.56 -11.86 16.66
CA LEU A 129 -18.30 -13.30 16.64
C LEU A 129 -17.76 -13.83 17.99
N LEU A 130 -16.91 -13.07 18.67
CA LEU A 130 -16.45 -13.44 20.01
C LEU A 130 -17.56 -13.35 21.05
N LYS A 131 -18.40 -12.31 20.99
CA LYS A 131 -19.57 -12.13 21.87
C LYS A 131 -20.51 -13.32 21.75
N ASP A 132 -20.79 -13.77 20.53
CA ASP A 132 -21.67 -14.92 20.27
C ASP A 132 -21.03 -16.23 20.74
N ARG A 133 -19.74 -16.43 20.46
CA ARG A 133 -19.03 -17.66 20.84
C ARG A 133 -18.90 -17.83 22.35
N PHE A 134 -18.58 -16.74 23.05
CA PHE A 134 -18.27 -16.77 24.47
C PHE A 134 -19.41 -16.26 25.36
N ASN A 135 -20.51 -15.79 24.78
CA ASN A 135 -21.69 -15.28 25.50
C ASN A 135 -21.33 -14.17 26.51
N PHE A 136 -20.66 -13.11 26.02
CA PHE A 136 -20.39 -11.89 26.78
C PHE A 136 -20.93 -10.66 26.05
N THR A 137 -21.06 -9.55 26.78
CA THR A 137 -21.40 -8.24 26.22
C THR A 137 -20.26 -7.26 26.45
N VAL A 138 -20.30 -6.10 25.78
CA VAL A 138 -19.21 -5.13 25.84
C VAL A 138 -19.81 -3.76 26.13
N ASN A 139 -19.22 -3.03 27.08
CA ASN A 139 -19.54 -1.64 27.32
C ASN A 139 -18.39 -0.77 26.81
N PHE A 140 -18.61 -0.08 25.69
CA PHE A 140 -17.61 0.73 25.03
C PHE A 140 -17.46 2.12 25.64
N ARG A 141 -16.21 2.54 25.73
CA ARG A 141 -15.80 3.94 25.83
C ARG A 141 -15.20 4.41 24.51
N ASN A 142 -15.49 5.66 24.14
CA ASN A 142 -14.89 6.27 22.97
C ASN A 142 -13.45 6.74 23.25
N SER A 143 -12.63 6.69 22.21
CA SER A 143 -11.34 7.33 22.10
C SER A 143 -11.34 8.26 20.89
N ARG A 144 -10.92 9.52 21.05
CA ARG A 144 -10.85 10.47 19.93
C ARG A 144 -9.65 10.24 18.98
N GLY A 145 -8.85 9.21 19.23
CA GLY A 145 -7.71 8.87 18.38
C GLY A 145 -7.07 7.56 18.78
N TRP A 146 -6.16 7.06 17.94
CA TRP A 146 -5.46 5.80 18.18
C TRP A 146 -4.29 5.93 19.13
N ALA A 147 -3.47 6.96 18.91
CA ALA A 147 -2.20 7.11 19.58
C ALA A 147 -1.86 8.60 19.79
N GLY A 148 -1.01 8.84 20.77
CA GLY A 148 -0.42 10.14 21.05
C GLY A 148 0.26 10.13 22.41
N ARG A 149 0.92 11.23 22.75
CA ARG A 149 1.51 11.45 24.08
C ARG A 149 1.09 12.82 24.61
N LEU A 150 0.93 12.89 25.93
CA LEU A 150 0.67 14.15 26.61
C LEU A 150 1.98 14.96 26.70
N GLY A 151 2.15 15.93 25.82
CA GLY A 151 3.40 16.71 25.73
C GLY A 151 4.62 15.80 25.49
N ASN A 152 5.69 16.04 26.23
CA ASN A 152 6.92 15.24 26.18
C ASN A 152 6.95 14.09 27.22
N SER A 153 5.80 13.75 27.81
CA SER A 153 5.72 12.68 28.82
C SER A 153 5.65 11.28 28.21
N SER A 154 5.89 10.25 29.03
CA SER A 154 5.63 8.85 28.69
C SER A 154 4.14 8.49 28.69
N PHE A 155 3.25 9.40 29.10
CA PHE A 155 1.83 9.14 29.23
C PHE A 155 1.16 9.02 27.85
N ARG A 156 0.69 7.80 27.52
CA ARG A 156 0.03 7.52 26.24
C ARG A 156 -1.42 7.99 26.22
N LEU A 157 -1.80 8.60 25.12
CA LEU A 157 -3.17 9.01 24.80
C LEU A 157 -3.76 8.11 23.71
N GLY A 158 -5.05 8.27 23.46
CA GLY A 158 -5.78 7.49 22.47
C GLY A 158 -5.95 6.04 22.89
N LEU A 159 -6.48 5.22 21.97
CA LEU A 159 -6.83 3.82 22.18
C LEU A 159 -5.69 3.03 22.81
N LEU A 160 -4.46 3.21 22.33
CA LEU A 160 -3.28 2.52 22.86
C LEU A 160 -3.06 2.82 24.34
N GLY A 161 -3.24 4.07 24.77
CA GLY A 161 -3.13 4.42 26.19
C GLY A 161 -4.23 3.80 27.05
N ILE A 162 -5.45 3.71 26.53
CA ILE A 162 -6.59 3.06 27.21
C ILE A 162 -6.27 1.60 27.49
N ILE A 163 -5.81 0.89 26.46
CA ILE A 163 -5.48 -0.53 26.56
C ILE A 163 -4.25 -0.71 27.45
N GLN A 164 -3.20 0.10 27.30
CA GLN A 164 -1.96 0.00 28.08
C GLN A 164 -2.20 0.16 29.59
N ARG A 165 -3.14 1.04 29.99
CA ARG A 165 -3.50 1.24 31.40
C ARG A 165 -4.53 0.24 31.92
N ASN A 166 -4.83 -0.82 31.15
CA ASN A 166 -5.82 -1.84 31.47
C ASN A 166 -7.21 -1.24 31.81
N GLU A 167 -7.59 -0.15 31.13
CA GLU A 167 -8.88 0.51 31.32
C GLU A 167 -9.99 -0.10 30.44
N ALA A 168 -9.60 -0.83 29.39
CA ALA A 168 -10.48 -1.64 28.56
C ALA A 168 -9.86 -3.02 28.32
N ASP A 169 -10.70 -4.05 28.31
CA ASP A 169 -10.33 -5.45 28.14
C ASP A 169 -10.16 -5.82 26.66
N ILE A 170 -10.96 -5.21 25.77
CA ILE A 170 -10.94 -5.47 24.33
C ILE A 170 -11.26 -4.20 23.50
N PRO A 171 -10.47 -3.86 22.47
CA PRO A 171 -10.83 -2.78 21.55
C PRO A 171 -11.66 -3.29 20.38
N ALA A 172 -12.52 -2.46 19.79
CA ALA A 172 -13.15 -2.69 18.49
C ALA A 172 -12.31 -2.10 17.33
N SER A 173 -10.99 -2.17 17.43
CA SER A 173 -10.08 -1.56 16.46
C SER A 173 -8.73 -2.27 16.46
N GLY A 174 -8.09 -2.31 15.30
CA GLY A 174 -6.71 -2.75 15.13
C GLY A 174 -5.69 -1.65 15.45
N SER A 175 -4.42 -2.05 15.41
CA SER A 175 -3.26 -1.18 15.57
C SER A 175 -2.16 -1.54 14.57
N PHE A 176 -1.45 -0.54 14.04
CA PHE A 176 -0.27 -0.77 13.21
C PHE A 176 0.81 -1.59 13.92
N ASN A 177 1.54 -2.40 13.15
CA ASN A 177 2.67 -3.14 13.67
C ASN A 177 3.82 -2.19 14.01
N ARG A 178 4.30 -2.23 15.25
CA ARG A 178 5.50 -1.50 15.68
C ARG A 178 6.20 -2.32 16.75
N ILE A 179 7.51 -2.48 16.64
CA ILE A 179 8.31 -3.30 17.56
C ILE A 179 8.13 -2.88 19.03
N ASN A 180 8.01 -1.57 19.28
CA ASN A 180 7.81 -1.04 20.63
C ASN A 180 6.44 -1.36 21.26
N ARG A 181 5.49 -1.96 20.52
CA ARG A 181 4.16 -2.32 21.01
C ARG A 181 4.10 -3.72 21.61
N PHE A 182 5.02 -4.63 21.28
CA PHE A 182 5.02 -6.01 21.80
C PHE A 182 5.28 -6.09 23.32
N ALA A 183 5.92 -5.08 23.89
CA ALA A 183 6.14 -4.97 25.33
C ALA A 183 4.88 -4.53 26.10
N GLU A 184 3.94 -3.86 25.42
CA GLU A 184 2.76 -3.24 26.04
C GLU A 184 1.46 -3.98 25.70
N PHE A 185 1.44 -4.77 24.63
CA PHE A 185 0.25 -5.40 24.10
C PHE A 185 0.51 -6.82 23.64
N ASP A 186 -0.53 -7.64 23.68
CA ASP A 186 -0.58 -8.93 23.00
C ASP A 186 -1.54 -8.85 21.82
N THR A 187 -1.17 -9.50 20.71
CA THR A 187 -2.01 -9.58 19.51
C THR A 187 -2.90 -10.81 19.58
N ILE A 188 -4.21 -10.63 19.42
CA ILE A 188 -5.19 -11.74 19.38
C ILE A 188 -5.53 -12.19 17.95
N HIS A 189 -5.39 -11.31 16.96
CA HIS A 189 -5.66 -11.62 15.56
C HIS A 189 -5.01 -10.61 14.61
N GLN A 190 -4.78 -11.02 13.36
CA GLN A 190 -4.20 -10.24 12.27
C GLN A 190 -4.96 -10.56 10.98
N SER A 191 -5.74 -9.62 10.46
CA SER A 191 -6.62 -9.92 9.33
C SER A 191 -7.08 -8.73 8.48
N TRP A 192 -6.89 -7.50 8.96
CA TRP A 192 -7.15 -6.32 8.13
C TRP A 192 -5.89 -5.88 7.39
N LYS A 193 -5.90 -6.00 6.06
CA LYS A 193 -4.87 -5.40 5.20
C LYS A 193 -5.15 -3.89 5.10
N PHE A 194 -4.37 -3.08 5.81
CA PHE A 194 -4.52 -1.63 5.74
C PHE A 194 -3.87 -1.12 4.45
N GLU A 195 -4.69 -0.54 3.58
CA GLU A 195 -4.24 -0.04 2.27
C GLU A 195 -4.84 1.34 2.02
N THR A 196 -3.96 2.33 1.97
CA THR A 196 -4.31 3.72 1.64
C THR A 196 -3.50 4.16 0.44
N ALA A 197 -4.11 4.98 -0.40
CA ALA A 197 -3.45 5.46 -1.59
C ALA A 197 -3.93 6.87 -1.96
N PHE A 198 -3.13 7.58 -2.77
CA PHE A 198 -3.59 8.75 -3.49
C PHE A 198 -4.37 8.30 -4.71
N LEU A 199 -5.66 8.62 -4.72
CA LEU A 199 -6.54 8.46 -5.87
C LEU A 199 -6.62 9.78 -6.62
N PHE A 200 -6.45 9.75 -7.95
CA PHE A 200 -6.68 10.92 -8.79
C PHE A 200 -7.12 10.47 -10.19
N ARG A 201 -7.84 11.33 -10.90
CA ARG A 201 -8.14 11.09 -12.31
C ARG A 201 -7.03 11.68 -13.17
N PHE A 202 -6.51 10.87 -14.08
CA PHE A 202 -5.57 11.31 -15.09
C PHE A 202 -6.26 12.31 -16.03
N THR A 203 -5.57 13.41 -16.29
CA THR A 203 -5.99 14.42 -17.25
C THR A 203 -4.79 14.81 -18.12
N PRO A 204 -4.98 15.20 -19.39
CA PRO A 204 -3.86 15.43 -20.32
C PRO A 204 -2.84 16.49 -19.88
N ASP A 205 -3.24 17.42 -19.01
CA ASP A 205 -2.37 18.42 -18.37
C ASP A 205 -1.40 17.85 -17.32
N LEU A 206 -1.62 16.60 -16.90
CA LEU A 206 -0.76 15.85 -15.97
C LEU A 206 0.25 14.95 -16.67
N ASP A 207 0.32 14.98 -18.01
CA ASP A 207 1.37 14.29 -18.76
C ASP A 207 2.73 14.98 -18.53
N THR A 208 3.47 14.47 -17.54
CA THR A 208 4.86 14.86 -17.23
C THR A 208 5.84 14.52 -18.36
N HIS A 209 5.45 13.68 -19.31
CA HIS A 209 6.26 13.30 -20.45
C HIS A 209 5.87 14.00 -21.75
N GLY A 210 5.04 15.05 -21.67
CA GLY A 210 4.62 15.96 -22.73
C GLY A 210 5.68 16.23 -23.79
N LYS A 211 5.75 15.31 -24.75
CA LYS A 211 6.50 15.39 -25.99
C LYS A 211 5.61 14.89 -27.13
N SER A 212 4.32 15.21 -27.08
CA SER A 212 3.49 15.22 -28.27
C SER A 212 4.21 16.08 -29.33
N GLY A 213 4.70 15.44 -30.40
CA GLY A 213 5.40 16.12 -31.49
C GLY A 213 6.94 16.10 -31.45
N ASN A 214 7.59 15.40 -30.51
CA ASN A 214 9.04 15.21 -30.60
C ASN A 214 9.39 14.10 -31.61
N PHE A 215 9.42 14.45 -32.90
CA PHE A 215 9.81 13.55 -34.00
C PHE A 215 11.23 12.95 -33.85
N LEU A 216 12.06 13.42 -32.91
CA LEU A 216 13.38 12.87 -32.61
C LEU A 216 13.37 11.84 -31.47
N ALA A 217 12.26 11.68 -30.74
CA ALA A 217 12.10 10.70 -29.66
C ALA A 217 12.30 9.22 -30.08
N PRO A 218 11.94 8.77 -31.30
CA PRO A 218 11.99 7.35 -31.67
C PRO A 218 13.39 6.71 -31.59
N PHE A 219 14.44 7.52 -31.67
CA PHE A 219 15.82 7.08 -31.51
C PHE A 219 16.52 7.81 -30.38
N SER A 220 17.37 7.10 -29.64
CA SER A 220 18.22 7.73 -28.62
C SER A 220 19.19 8.72 -29.27
N THR A 221 19.62 9.73 -28.50
CA THR A 221 20.62 10.71 -28.95
C THR A 221 21.88 10.05 -29.52
N LYS A 222 22.29 8.91 -28.95
CA LYS A 222 23.45 8.13 -29.42
C LYS A 222 23.23 7.62 -30.85
N VAL A 223 22.04 7.09 -31.16
CA VAL A 223 21.71 6.57 -32.50
C VAL A 223 21.70 7.69 -33.52
N TRP A 224 21.15 8.86 -33.19
CA TRP A 224 21.20 10.03 -34.06
C TRP A 224 22.65 10.47 -34.35
N LEU A 225 23.49 10.54 -33.31
CA LEU A 225 24.90 10.90 -33.45
C LEU A 225 25.68 9.87 -34.30
N PHE A 226 25.46 8.57 -34.07
CA PHE A 226 26.09 7.52 -34.87
C PHE A 226 25.62 7.54 -36.33
N THR A 227 24.33 7.78 -36.58
CA THR A 227 23.78 7.91 -37.93
C THR A 227 24.43 9.06 -38.69
N LEU A 228 24.56 10.23 -38.05
CA LEU A 228 25.25 11.38 -38.62
C LEU A 228 26.73 11.08 -38.88
N ALA A 229 27.41 10.46 -37.92
CA ALA A 229 28.82 10.07 -38.07
C ALA A 229 29.01 9.08 -39.23
N THR A 230 28.13 8.09 -39.38
CA THR A 230 28.15 7.13 -40.49
C THR A 230 27.97 7.83 -41.84
N ILE A 231 27.03 8.79 -41.96
CA ILE A 231 26.84 9.57 -43.18
C ILE A 231 28.12 10.36 -43.52
N ILE A 232 28.75 11.01 -42.53
CA ILE A 232 30.00 11.75 -42.74
C ILE A 232 31.14 10.82 -43.19
N ILE A 233 31.30 9.68 -42.52
CA ILE A 233 32.32 8.68 -42.87
C ILE A 233 32.12 8.17 -44.29
N ILE A 234 30.88 7.87 -44.70
CA ILE A 234 30.57 7.41 -46.06
C ILE A 234 30.91 8.50 -47.09
N ASN A 235 30.58 9.77 -46.80
CA ASN A 235 31.00 10.89 -47.64
C ASN A 235 32.52 10.90 -47.80
N LEU A 236 33.28 10.84 -46.70
CA LEU A 236 34.75 10.84 -46.72
C LEU A 236 35.34 9.65 -47.49
N ILE A 237 34.77 8.45 -47.34
CA ILE A 237 35.17 7.25 -48.09
C ILE A 237 34.94 7.47 -49.59
N TRP A 238 33.78 8.00 -49.98
CA TRP A 238 33.51 8.31 -51.38
C TRP A 238 34.50 9.35 -51.91
N LEU A 239 34.83 10.37 -51.12
CA LEU A 239 35.82 11.37 -51.53
C LEU A 239 37.21 10.77 -51.74
N LEU A 240 37.63 9.87 -50.84
CA LEU A 240 38.91 9.19 -50.92
C LEU A 240 38.98 8.27 -52.15
N LEU A 241 37.93 7.48 -52.41
CA LEU A 241 37.86 6.62 -53.59
C LEU A 241 37.93 7.42 -54.88
N GLU A 242 37.28 8.59 -54.93
CA GLU A 242 37.41 9.48 -56.08
C GLU A 242 38.83 10.02 -56.23
N TYR A 243 39.46 10.45 -55.14
CA TYR A 243 40.83 10.95 -55.17
C TYR A 243 41.81 9.88 -55.69
N ILE A 244 41.66 8.64 -55.22
CA ILE A 244 42.44 7.48 -55.68
C ILE A 244 42.15 7.21 -57.15
N ASN A 245 40.88 7.18 -57.55
CA ASN A 245 40.49 6.91 -58.94
C ASN A 245 41.03 7.98 -59.90
N LYS A 246 40.97 9.27 -59.51
CA LYS A 246 41.58 10.38 -60.26
C LYS A 246 43.09 10.22 -60.39
N ARG A 247 43.80 9.92 -59.30
CA ARG A 247 45.25 9.67 -59.34
C ARG A 247 45.60 8.47 -60.22
N TRP A 248 44.83 7.39 -60.14
CA TRP A 248 45.06 6.18 -60.93
C TRP A 248 44.82 6.41 -62.42
N HIS A 249 43.76 7.15 -62.78
CA HIS A 249 43.50 7.57 -64.16
C HIS A 249 44.53 8.56 -64.68
N ALA A 250 44.99 9.53 -63.87
CA ALA A 250 46.06 10.45 -64.24
C ALA A 250 47.38 9.72 -64.52
N GLN A 251 47.69 8.70 -63.72
CA GLN A 251 48.88 7.86 -63.88
C GLN A 251 48.80 6.94 -65.11
N ARG A 252 47.60 6.41 -65.44
CA ARG A 252 47.36 5.67 -66.69
C ARG A 252 47.37 6.56 -67.93
N GLN A 253 46.86 7.80 -67.84
CA GLN A 253 46.92 8.77 -68.94
C GLN A 253 48.36 9.18 -69.25
N GLN A 254 49.23 9.33 -68.24
CA GLN A 254 50.66 9.57 -68.46
C GLN A 254 51.37 8.39 -69.16
N GLN A 255 50.90 7.14 -69.00
CA GLN A 255 51.43 5.98 -69.72
C GLN A 255 50.87 5.82 -71.15
N GLN A 256 49.70 6.40 -71.47
CA GLN A 256 49.07 6.33 -72.79
C GLN A 256 49.30 7.57 -73.68
N GLN A 257 50.11 8.54 -73.22
CA GLN A 257 50.35 9.78 -73.95
C GLN A 257 51.47 9.63 -75.00
N GLN A 258 51.25 8.75 -75.98
CA GLN A 258 52.04 8.71 -77.22
C GLN A 258 51.22 8.76 -78.51
N GLN A 259 49.88 8.83 -78.48
CA GLN A 259 49.11 9.11 -79.70
C GLN A 259 47.75 9.73 -79.40
N ALA A 260 47.45 10.79 -80.15
CA ALA A 260 46.18 11.54 -80.31
C ALA A 260 45.89 12.74 -79.38
N THR A 261 45.72 13.88 -80.06
CA THR A 261 45.10 15.14 -79.64
C THR A 261 43.60 14.96 -79.38
N SER A 262 43.07 15.49 -78.27
CA SER A 262 41.75 16.13 -78.22
C SER A 262 41.37 16.68 -76.84
N VAL A 263 40.82 17.90 -76.88
CA VAL A 263 39.84 18.57 -76.00
C VAL A 263 39.84 18.20 -74.50
N ALA A 264 40.33 19.13 -73.68
CA ALA A 264 40.18 19.11 -72.23
C ALA A 264 38.71 19.40 -71.84
N HIS A 265 37.91 18.35 -71.62
CA HIS A 265 36.74 18.47 -70.77
C HIS A 265 37.21 18.64 -69.33
N THR A 266 37.08 19.86 -68.81
CA THR A 266 37.29 20.17 -67.40
C THR A 266 36.26 19.41 -66.57
N HIS A 267 36.65 18.24 -66.05
CA HIS A 267 35.86 17.50 -65.07
C HIS A 267 35.89 18.28 -63.75
N ARG A 268 35.02 19.29 -63.61
CA ARG A 268 34.81 19.95 -62.31
C ARG A 268 34.44 18.86 -61.31
N SER A 269 35.15 18.81 -60.19
CA SER A 269 34.82 17.89 -59.12
C SER A 269 33.53 18.37 -58.45
N ASN A 270 32.41 17.78 -58.83
CA ASN A 270 31.12 18.12 -58.25
C ASN A 270 30.95 17.41 -56.91
N TRP A 271 31.75 17.80 -55.91
CA TRP A 271 31.61 17.32 -54.53
C TRP A 271 30.18 17.56 -54.01
N THR A 272 29.55 18.65 -54.42
CA THR A 272 28.16 18.98 -54.11
C THR A 272 27.17 17.96 -54.66
N GLU A 273 27.32 17.52 -55.91
CA GLU A 273 26.42 16.50 -56.49
C GLU A 273 26.48 15.18 -55.70
N ARG A 274 27.66 14.84 -55.15
CA ARG A 274 27.87 13.60 -54.38
C ARG A 274 27.29 13.67 -52.97
N ILE A 275 27.47 14.81 -52.30
CA ILE A 275 26.81 15.07 -51.01
C ILE A 275 25.30 15.00 -51.21
N LEU A 276 24.80 15.58 -52.30
CA LEU A 276 23.39 15.50 -52.67
C LEU A 276 22.97 14.07 -53.00
N HIS A 277 23.79 13.25 -53.68
CA HIS A 277 23.49 11.83 -53.91
C HIS A 277 23.34 11.04 -52.61
N ILE A 278 24.24 11.24 -51.64
CA ILE A 278 24.12 10.60 -50.33
C ILE A 278 22.89 11.13 -49.59
N PHE A 279 22.64 12.44 -49.62
CA PHE A 279 21.46 13.04 -49.01
C PHE A 279 20.17 12.48 -49.62
N GLY A 280 20.10 12.38 -50.95
CA GLY A 280 19.01 11.74 -51.68
C GLY A 280 18.82 10.29 -51.24
N ALA A 281 19.89 9.50 -51.21
CA ALA A 281 19.83 8.10 -50.74
C ALA A 281 19.41 7.97 -49.26
N VAL A 282 19.78 8.92 -48.39
CA VAL A 282 19.29 9.01 -47.00
C VAL A 282 17.79 9.30 -46.95
N CYS A 283 17.33 10.23 -47.79
CA CYS A 283 15.92 10.55 -47.98
C CYS A 283 15.16 9.51 -48.82
N GLN A 284 15.80 8.41 -49.22
CA GLN A 284 15.26 7.37 -50.11
C GLN A 284 14.81 7.89 -51.48
N GLN A 285 15.37 9.01 -51.93
CA GLN A 285 15.12 9.61 -53.23
C GLN A 285 16.28 9.28 -54.19
N GLY A 286 15.92 8.93 -55.43
CA GLY A 286 16.89 8.79 -56.51
C GLY A 286 17.39 10.15 -57.00
N MET A 287 18.58 10.18 -57.59
CA MET A 287 19.18 11.41 -58.12
C MET A 287 19.90 11.15 -59.43
N GLU A 288 19.74 12.06 -60.39
CA GLU A 288 20.44 12.06 -61.68
C GLU A 288 21.62 13.05 -61.65
N PRO A 289 22.76 12.74 -62.30
CA PRO A 289 23.04 11.53 -63.07
C PRO A 289 23.45 10.34 -62.18
N ILE A 290 23.16 9.10 -62.63
CA ILE A 290 23.54 7.88 -61.91
C ILE A 290 25.07 7.70 -61.97
N PRO A 291 25.75 7.37 -60.85
CA PRO A 291 27.18 7.09 -60.85
C PRO A 291 27.53 5.94 -61.81
N LYS A 292 28.53 6.17 -62.68
CA LYS A 292 28.92 5.21 -63.72
C LYS A 292 29.85 4.11 -63.19
N ASP A 293 30.66 4.41 -62.19
CA ASP A 293 31.65 3.49 -61.64
C ASP A 293 31.06 2.53 -60.59
N LEU A 294 31.55 1.29 -60.62
CA LEU A 294 31.08 0.22 -59.73
C LEU A 294 31.24 0.54 -58.23
N PRO A 295 32.37 1.16 -57.77
CA PRO A 295 32.53 1.53 -56.36
C PRO A 295 31.50 2.57 -55.89
N SER A 296 31.25 3.63 -56.66
CA SER A 296 30.25 4.64 -56.32
C SER A 296 28.83 4.06 -56.29
N ARG A 297 28.50 3.16 -57.24
CA ARG A 297 27.20 2.45 -57.24
C ARG A 297 27.02 1.59 -55.99
N SER A 298 28.07 0.88 -55.58
CA SER A 298 28.05 0.07 -54.35
C SER A 298 27.81 0.93 -53.09
N ILE A 299 28.45 2.11 -53.01
CA ILE A 299 28.23 3.06 -51.92
C ILE A 299 26.77 3.53 -51.88
N VAL A 300 26.22 3.97 -53.01
CA VAL A 300 24.82 4.44 -53.09
C VAL A 300 23.85 3.34 -52.68
N VAL A 301 24.03 2.11 -53.17
CA VAL A 301 23.19 0.95 -52.78
C VAL A 301 23.29 0.66 -51.28
N THR A 302 24.50 0.72 -50.71
CA THR A 302 24.71 0.48 -49.27
C THR A 302 24.03 1.55 -48.42
N VAL A 303 24.15 2.83 -48.82
CA VAL A 303 23.43 3.93 -48.15
C VAL A 303 21.93 3.73 -48.26
N PHE A 304 21.41 3.38 -49.44
CA PHE A 304 19.98 3.09 -49.62
C PHE A 304 19.48 1.98 -48.69
N LEU A 305 20.22 0.86 -48.61
CA LEU A 305 19.86 -0.25 -47.72
C LEU A 305 19.86 0.20 -46.25
N PHE A 306 20.88 0.95 -45.84
CA PHE A 306 20.95 1.53 -44.50
C PHE A 306 19.75 2.46 -44.22
N SER A 307 19.40 3.33 -45.16
CA SER A 307 18.26 4.25 -45.04
C SER A 307 16.92 3.52 -44.95
N VAL A 308 16.73 2.42 -45.68
CA VAL A 308 15.52 1.60 -45.60
C VAL A 308 15.39 0.96 -44.22
N VAL A 309 16.47 0.39 -43.69
CA VAL A 309 16.48 -0.20 -42.35
C VAL A 309 16.18 0.86 -41.29
N MET A 310 16.87 2.01 -41.33
CA MET A 310 16.64 3.11 -40.38
C MET A 310 15.21 3.63 -40.44
N TYR A 311 14.65 3.80 -41.64
CA TYR A 311 13.27 4.24 -41.81
C TYR A 311 12.25 3.25 -41.25
N ASN A 312 12.46 1.94 -41.45
CA ASN A 312 11.57 0.92 -40.91
C ASN A 312 11.57 0.90 -39.38
N TYR A 313 12.73 1.03 -38.74
CA TYR A 313 12.80 1.12 -37.28
C TYR A 313 12.20 2.42 -36.75
N TYR A 314 12.46 3.55 -37.43
CA TYR A 314 11.90 4.84 -37.06
C TYR A 314 10.37 4.82 -37.10
N THR A 315 9.79 4.39 -38.22
CA THR A 315 8.33 4.34 -38.40
C THR A 315 7.67 3.36 -37.44
N SER A 316 8.26 2.19 -37.21
CA SER A 316 7.75 1.21 -36.23
C SER A 316 7.75 1.77 -34.81
N SER A 317 8.80 2.51 -34.42
CA SER A 317 8.90 3.15 -33.11
C SER A 317 7.92 4.33 -32.96
N VAL A 318 7.71 5.13 -34.01
CA VAL A 318 6.69 6.19 -34.00
C VAL A 318 5.28 5.60 -33.83
N VAL A 319 4.93 4.58 -34.62
CA VAL A 319 3.62 3.93 -34.55
C VAL A 319 3.45 3.23 -33.20
N GLY A 320 4.48 2.53 -32.71
CA GLY A 320 4.46 1.93 -31.38
C GLY A 320 4.28 2.97 -30.27
N GLY A 321 4.96 4.12 -30.37
CA GLY A 321 4.82 5.23 -29.43
C GLY A 321 3.40 5.81 -29.43
N LEU A 322 2.82 6.05 -30.61
CA LEU A 322 1.46 6.57 -30.75
C LEU A 322 0.37 5.59 -30.29
N LEU A 323 0.63 4.28 -30.37
CA LEU A 323 -0.28 3.23 -29.91
C LEU A 323 -0.07 2.84 -28.45
N SER A 324 1.09 3.13 -27.87
CA SER A 324 1.37 2.90 -26.46
C SER A 324 0.86 4.06 -25.63
N SER A 325 -0.07 3.81 -24.73
CA SER A 325 -0.52 4.78 -23.74
C SER A 325 0.57 4.99 -22.69
N SER A 326 1.57 5.84 -22.96
CA SER A 326 2.60 6.20 -21.98
C SER A 326 2.14 7.20 -20.91
N ASP A 327 0.88 7.58 -20.96
CA ASP A 327 0.27 8.60 -20.12
C ASP A 327 -0.09 8.04 -18.74
N GLN A 328 0.95 7.81 -17.94
CA GLN A 328 0.81 7.20 -16.61
C GLN A 328 0.57 8.23 -15.50
N GLY A 329 0.64 9.54 -15.82
CA GLY A 329 0.61 10.59 -14.81
C GLY A 329 1.70 10.41 -13.74
N PRO A 330 1.58 11.09 -12.59
CA PRO A 330 2.45 10.86 -11.45
C PRO A 330 2.35 9.42 -10.93
N ALA A 331 3.46 8.69 -10.88
CA ALA A 331 3.51 7.29 -10.42
C ALA A 331 4.05 7.13 -8.98
N SER A 332 4.61 8.20 -8.42
CA SER A 332 5.18 8.22 -7.07
C SER A 332 4.67 9.38 -6.23
N VAL A 333 4.77 9.26 -4.91
CA VAL A 333 4.37 10.33 -3.98
C VAL A 333 5.15 11.62 -4.25
N ASP A 334 6.43 11.52 -4.60
CA ASP A 334 7.26 12.68 -4.94
C ASP A 334 6.78 13.38 -6.21
N GLU A 335 6.38 12.61 -7.24
CA GLU A 335 5.79 13.15 -8.46
C GLU A 335 4.42 13.79 -8.19
N ILE A 336 3.60 13.20 -7.32
CA ILE A 336 2.32 13.81 -6.90
C ILE A 336 2.58 15.16 -6.21
N ILE A 337 3.57 15.22 -5.31
CA ILE A 337 3.95 16.46 -4.62
C ILE A 337 4.49 17.50 -5.62
N ALA A 338 5.17 17.08 -6.69
CA ALA A 338 5.70 17.97 -7.73
C ALA A 338 4.64 18.38 -8.77
N SER A 339 3.59 17.59 -8.96
CA SER A 339 2.55 17.81 -9.96
C SER A 339 1.66 19.04 -9.68
N ALA A 340 0.78 19.39 -10.61
CA ALA A 340 -0.24 20.43 -10.41
C ALA A 340 -1.37 20.00 -9.46
N LEU A 341 -1.46 18.71 -9.10
CA LEU A 341 -2.57 18.17 -8.29
C LEU A 341 -2.64 18.83 -6.92
N LYS A 342 -3.85 19.22 -6.51
CA LYS A 342 -4.15 19.60 -5.12
C LYS A 342 -4.39 18.36 -4.29
N ILE A 343 -3.82 18.29 -3.09
CA ILE A 343 -3.85 17.07 -2.29
C ILE A 343 -4.80 17.20 -1.12
N SER A 344 -5.76 16.30 -0.99
CA SER A 344 -6.69 16.23 0.14
C SER A 344 -6.64 14.85 0.80
N PHE A 345 -7.06 14.77 2.04
CA PHE A 345 -7.08 13.56 2.85
C PHE A 345 -8.49 13.31 3.37
N GLU A 346 -8.81 12.05 3.58
CA GLU A 346 -9.99 11.70 4.37
C GLU A 346 -9.86 12.27 5.80
N ASP A 347 -10.92 12.84 6.35
CA ASP A 347 -10.91 13.34 7.74
C ASP A 347 -10.98 12.18 8.75
N ILE A 348 -9.83 11.52 8.92
CA ILE A 348 -9.60 10.46 9.89
C ILE A 348 -8.44 10.85 10.81
N GLY A 349 -8.62 10.57 12.11
CA GLY A 349 -7.67 10.98 13.15
C GLY A 349 -6.22 10.47 12.97
N TYR A 350 -5.97 9.38 12.25
CA TYR A 350 -4.61 8.87 12.05
C TYR A 350 -3.74 9.81 11.18
N TYR A 351 -4.31 10.60 10.25
CA TYR A 351 -3.53 11.58 9.49
C TYR A 351 -3.02 12.72 10.37
N LYS A 352 -3.83 13.16 11.34
CA LYS A 352 -3.46 14.19 12.32
C LYS A 352 -2.25 13.74 13.15
N VAL A 353 -2.21 12.45 13.52
CA VAL A 353 -1.05 11.85 14.20
C VAL A 353 0.14 11.71 13.25
N LEU A 354 -0.08 11.22 12.02
CA LEU A 354 0.96 11.05 11.01
C LEU A 354 1.72 12.36 10.75
N PHE A 355 1.03 13.46 10.44
CA PHE A 355 1.68 14.72 10.12
C PHE A 355 2.33 15.41 11.32
N LYS A 356 1.85 15.13 12.54
CA LYS A 356 2.46 15.66 13.76
C LYS A 356 3.74 14.91 14.12
N GLU A 357 3.71 13.58 14.07
CA GLU A 357 4.79 12.71 14.57
C GLU A 357 5.83 12.34 13.51
N ASN A 358 5.44 12.20 12.24
CA ASN A 358 6.35 11.78 11.17
C ASN A 358 7.20 12.97 10.69
N LYS A 359 8.53 12.77 10.70
CA LYS A 359 9.53 13.77 10.27
C LYS A 359 10.29 13.33 9.01
N SER A 360 9.74 12.38 8.26
CA SER A 360 10.34 11.98 6.99
C SER A 360 10.42 13.19 6.03
N PRO A 361 11.44 13.23 5.14
CA PRO A 361 11.59 14.30 4.17
C PRO A 361 10.35 14.47 3.28
N ILE A 362 9.77 13.35 2.82
CA ILE A 362 8.59 13.32 1.94
C ILE A 362 7.38 13.97 2.62
N VAL A 363 7.08 13.60 3.87
CA VAL A 363 5.94 14.18 4.62
C VAL A 363 6.18 15.67 4.89
N THR A 364 7.41 16.07 5.20
CA THR A 364 7.76 17.48 5.42
C THR A 364 7.61 18.31 4.14
N GLN A 365 8.04 17.75 3.00
CA GLN A 365 7.89 18.37 1.69
C GLN A 365 6.43 18.47 1.27
N LEU A 366 5.63 17.43 1.49
CA LEU A 366 4.20 17.42 1.27
C LEU A 366 3.50 18.53 2.07
N ILE A 367 3.76 18.61 3.38
CA ILE A 367 3.15 19.63 4.26
C ILE A 367 3.50 21.03 3.77
N SER A 368 4.79 21.28 3.54
CA SER A 368 5.27 22.62 3.15
C SER A 368 4.79 23.07 1.77
N ARG A 369 4.70 22.17 0.79
CA ARG A 369 4.31 22.51 -0.59
C ARG A 369 2.80 22.46 -0.86
N LYS A 370 2.07 21.54 -0.23
CA LYS A 370 0.70 21.20 -0.64
C LYS A 370 -0.36 21.49 0.43
N LEU A 371 0.03 21.56 1.70
CA LEU A 371 -0.90 21.70 2.83
C LEU A 371 -0.82 23.06 3.55
N SER A 372 0.23 23.84 3.29
CA SER A 372 0.46 25.15 3.92
C SER A 372 -0.35 26.29 3.30
N ALA A 373 -0.82 26.13 2.06
CA ALA A 373 -1.57 27.15 1.34
C ALA A 373 -3.03 27.22 1.83
N ALA A 374 -3.51 28.43 2.11
CA ALA A 374 -4.91 28.67 2.41
C ALA A 374 -5.77 28.33 1.18
N ARG A 375 -6.85 27.57 1.39
CA ARG A 375 -7.81 27.22 0.34
C ARG A 375 -9.03 28.11 0.41
N SER A 376 -9.60 28.43 -0.75
CA SER A 376 -10.87 29.15 -0.82
C SER A 376 -12.03 28.24 -0.39
N ALA A 377 -13.15 28.83 0.00
CA ALA A 377 -14.34 28.08 0.42
C ALA A 377 -14.98 27.24 -0.70
N SER A 378 -14.64 27.51 -1.96
CA SER A 378 -15.11 26.77 -3.13
C SER A 378 -14.24 25.56 -3.47
N GLU A 379 -13.12 25.36 -2.77
CA GLU A 379 -12.19 24.26 -3.00
C GLU A 379 -12.35 23.18 -1.94
N LEU A 380 -12.05 21.92 -2.33
CA LEU A 380 -11.98 20.84 -1.36
C LEU A 380 -10.93 21.16 -0.28
N GLY A 381 -11.36 21.09 0.98
CA GLY A 381 -10.50 21.27 2.15
C GLY A 381 -9.35 20.25 2.20
N VAL A 382 -8.36 20.51 3.05
CA VAL A 382 -7.25 19.56 3.26
C VAL A 382 -7.76 18.23 3.81
N TYR A 383 -8.77 18.29 4.69
CA TYR A 383 -9.48 17.13 5.20
C TYR A 383 -10.93 17.21 4.73
N GLY A 384 -11.48 16.10 4.26
CA GLY A 384 -12.87 16.01 3.81
C GLY A 384 -13.41 14.59 3.90
N HIS A 385 -14.72 14.43 3.68
CA HIS A 385 -15.33 13.11 3.56
C HIS A 385 -15.16 12.57 2.13
N ILE A 386 -15.23 11.26 1.98
CA ILE A 386 -15.07 10.59 0.68
C ILE A 386 -16.13 11.11 -0.29
N GLU A 387 -17.38 11.19 0.18
CA GLU A 387 -18.53 11.66 -0.59
C GLU A 387 -18.35 13.07 -1.14
N ASP A 388 -17.72 13.94 -0.34
CA ASP A 388 -17.42 15.33 -0.74
C ASP A 388 -16.24 15.40 -1.72
N ALA A 389 -15.32 14.44 -1.66
CA ALA A 389 -14.13 14.38 -2.50
C ALA A 389 -14.40 13.78 -3.89
N ILE A 390 -15.38 12.88 -4.03
CA ILE A 390 -15.67 12.19 -5.30
C ILE A 390 -15.91 13.17 -6.47
N PRO A 391 -16.70 14.26 -6.35
CA PRO A 391 -16.88 15.20 -7.46
C PRO A 391 -15.58 15.85 -7.93
N TYR A 392 -14.65 16.13 -7.01
CA TYR A 392 -13.34 16.69 -7.33
C TYR A 392 -12.39 15.67 -7.97
N LEU A 393 -12.46 14.41 -7.53
CA LEU A 393 -11.76 13.31 -8.20
C LEU A 393 -12.28 13.14 -9.63
N LYS A 394 -13.61 13.18 -9.80
CA LYS A 394 -14.27 13.08 -11.11
C LYS A 394 -13.91 14.24 -12.02
N SER A 395 -13.86 15.48 -11.51
CA SER A 395 -13.44 16.63 -12.33
C SER A 395 -11.96 16.59 -12.72
N GLY A 396 -11.11 15.96 -11.90
CA GLY A 396 -9.65 16.01 -12.05
C GLY A 396 -9.03 17.21 -11.33
N GLY A 397 -7.70 17.30 -11.33
CA GLY A 397 -6.94 18.36 -10.64
C GLY A 397 -6.74 18.15 -9.12
N TYR A 398 -7.33 17.10 -8.56
CA TYR A 398 -7.18 16.72 -7.15
C TYR A 398 -6.66 15.28 -7.02
N ALA A 399 -5.81 15.08 -6.02
CA ALA A 399 -5.44 13.78 -5.48
C ALA A 399 -6.00 13.64 -4.07
N PHE A 400 -6.82 12.62 -3.84
CA PHE A 400 -7.44 12.36 -2.56
C PHE A 400 -6.84 11.10 -1.92
N HIS A 401 -6.40 11.21 -0.68
CA HIS A 401 -5.76 10.11 0.04
C HIS A 401 -6.70 9.54 1.12
N CYS A 402 -7.05 8.27 0.99
CA CYS A 402 -8.01 7.57 1.84
C CYS A 402 -7.72 6.07 1.88
N GLU A 403 -8.46 5.32 2.70
CA GLU A 403 -8.50 3.86 2.59
C GLU A 403 -9.23 3.47 1.30
N VAL A 404 -8.59 2.66 0.44
CA VAL A 404 -9.13 2.36 -0.91
C VAL A 404 -10.44 1.57 -0.84
N VAL A 405 -10.60 0.76 0.21
CA VAL A 405 -11.80 -0.05 0.46
C VAL A 405 -13.05 0.81 0.70
N ASP A 406 -12.90 2.02 1.22
CA ASP A 406 -14.04 2.94 1.43
C ASP A 406 -14.35 3.74 0.16
N ALA A 407 -13.33 4.09 -0.63
CA ALA A 407 -13.51 4.92 -1.82
C ALA A 407 -14.03 4.15 -3.03
N TYR A 408 -13.52 2.95 -3.31
CA TYR A 408 -13.88 2.20 -4.52
C TYR A 408 -15.38 1.90 -4.67
N PRO A 409 -16.13 1.50 -3.63
CA PRO A 409 -17.57 1.29 -3.78
C PRO A 409 -18.33 2.56 -4.20
N VAL A 410 -17.89 3.72 -3.71
CA VAL A 410 -18.51 5.01 -4.04
C VAL A 410 -18.13 5.45 -5.46
N ILE A 411 -16.85 5.28 -5.83
CA ILE A 411 -16.34 5.55 -7.18
C ILE A 411 -17.06 4.67 -8.21
N ALA A 412 -17.13 3.36 -7.99
CA ALA A 412 -17.78 2.41 -8.90
C ALA A 412 -19.27 2.73 -9.15
N LYS A 413 -19.92 3.43 -8.21
CA LYS A 413 -21.31 3.87 -8.34
C LYS A 413 -21.47 5.18 -9.12
N LEU A 414 -20.48 6.07 -9.08
CA LEU A 414 -20.60 7.45 -9.56
C LEU A 414 -19.79 7.75 -10.83
N PHE A 415 -18.80 6.90 -11.14
CA PHE A 415 -17.93 7.06 -12.30
C PHE A 415 -18.46 6.22 -13.47
N ASP A 416 -18.30 6.73 -14.69
CA ASP A 416 -18.50 5.96 -15.91
C ASP A 416 -17.25 5.13 -16.25
N THR A 417 -17.35 4.30 -17.29
CA THR A 417 -16.26 3.40 -17.69
C THR A 417 -14.98 4.15 -18.09
N ASN A 418 -15.09 5.29 -18.77
CA ASN A 418 -13.92 6.07 -19.19
C ASN A 418 -13.27 6.74 -17.99
N GLU A 419 -14.07 7.30 -17.09
CA GLU A 419 -13.60 7.91 -15.84
C GLU A 419 -12.92 6.90 -14.92
N ILE A 420 -13.40 5.65 -14.88
CA ILE A 420 -12.74 4.54 -14.18
C ILE A 420 -11.42 4.19 -14.85
N CYS A 421 -11.37 4.13 -16.19
CA CYS A 421 -10.14 3.88 -16.93
C CYS A 421 -9.09 5.00 -16.76
N ASP A 422 -9.52 6.23 -16.50
CA ASP A 422 -8.66 7.37 -16.20
C ASP A 422 -8.24 7.45 -14.72
N LEU A 423 -8.86 6.68 -13.83
CA LEU A 423 -8.47 6.65 -12.42
C LEU A 423 -7.06 6.09 -12.29
N ARG A 424 -6.24 6.75 -11.47
CA ARG A 424 -4.88 6.34 -11.12
C ARG A 424 -4.75 6.25 -9.61
N GLU A 425 -3.89 5.33 -9.20
CA GLU A 425 -3.57 5.08 -7.82
C GLU A 425 -2.05 5.13 -7.64
N VAL A 426 -1.62 5.86 -6.62
CA VAL A 426 -0.24 5.86 -6.16
C VAL A 426 -0.22 5.47 -4.70
N SER A 427 0.61 4.48 -4.36
CA SER A 427 0.77 3.98 -2.99
C SER A 427 0.95 5.12 -2.00
N GLY A 428 0.22 5.02 -0.88
CA GLY A 428 0.06 6.11 0.07
C GLY A 428 1.28 6.43 0.93
N LEU A 429 1.07 7.34 1.88
CA LEU A 429 2.08 7.80 2.85
C LEU A 429 2.36 6.80 3.98
N MET A 430 1.59 5.72 4.04
CA MET A 430 1.67 4.68 5.06
C MET A 430 1.91 3.34 4.37
N GLU A 431 2.78 2.53 4.97
CA GLU A 431 3.06 1.19 4.46
C GLU A 431 1.81 0.32 4.53
N VAL A 432 1.62 -0.48 3.48
CA VAL A 432 0.58 -1.50 3.44
C VAL A 432 1.00 -2.62 4.38
N ASP A 433 0.21 -2.83 5.44
CA ASP A 433 0.53 -3.82 6.47
C ASP A 433 -0.75 -4.47 7.01
N ILE A 434 -0.61 -5.67 7.56
CA ILE A 434 -1.69 -6.36 8.25
C ILE A 434 -1.77 -5.80 9.68
N MET A 435 -2.93 -5.25 10.03
CA MET A 435 -3.12 -4.67 11.35
C MET A 435 -3.23 -5.73 12.45
N ASN A 436 -2.67 -5.41 13.61
CA ASN A 436 -2.76 -6.22 14.82
C ASN A 436 -4.00 -5.83 15.63
N TRP A 437 -4.91 -6.77 15.84
CA TRP A 437 -5.91 -6.62 16.88
C TRP A 437 -5.28 -6.92 18.23
N ILE A 438 -5.18 -5.89 19.07
CA ILE A 438 -4.39 -5.93 20.30
C ILE A 438 -5.25 -5.91 21.55
N VAL A 439 -4.76 -6.52 22.62
CA VAL A 439 -5.27 -6.42 23.99
C VAL A 439 -4.14 -6.03 24.94
N HIS A 440 -4.46 -5.71 26.19
CA HIS A 440 -3.45 -5.41 27.21
C HIS A 440 -2.47 -6.59 27.37
N LYS A 441 -1.19 -6.29 27.63
CA LYS A 441 -0.18 -7.32 27.89
C LYS A 441 -0.62 -8.25 29.02
N ASN A 442 -0.48 -9.56 28.82
CA ASN A 442 -0.90 -10.57 29.78
C ASN A 442 -2.40 -10.54 30.10
N SER A 443 -3.24 -10.05 29.16
CA SER A 443 -4.69 -10.16 29.31
C SER A 443 -5.10 -11.62 29.49
N GLN A 444 -5.99 -11.88 30.46
CA GLN A 444 -6.50 -13.23 30.73
C GLN A 444 -7.32 -13.81 29.57
N TYR A 445 -7.72 -12.98 28.62
CA TYR A 445 -8.51 -13.36 27.45
C TYR A 445 -7.66 -13.63 26.19
N THR A 446 -6.36 -13.30 26.20
CA THR A 446 -5.49 -13.36 25.01
C THR A 446 -5.54 -14.71 24.32
N GLU A 447 -5.19 -15.79 25.03
CA GLU A 447 -5.12 -17.13 24.44
C GLU A 447 -6.50 -17.66 24.04
N LEU A 448 -7.54 -17.30 24.80
CA LEU A 448 -8.91 -17.69 24.51
C LEU A 448 -9.38 -17.12 23.17
N PHE A 449 -9.15 -15.83 22.95
CA PHE A 449 -9.53 -15.15 21.73
C PHE A 449 -8.66 -15.55 20.53
N LYS A 450 -7.36 -15.76 20.72
CA LYS A 450 -6.47 -16.30 19.67
C LYS A 450 -6.98 -17.64 19.16
N ILE A 451 -7.25 -18.58 20.07
CA ILE A 451 -7.70 -19.92 19.71
C ILE A 451 -9.04 -19.85 18.99
N ALA A 452 -9.96 -18.98 19.42
CA ALA A 452 -11.25 -18.80 18.74
C ALA A 452 -11.08 -18.41 17.26
N PHE A 453 -10.20 -17.45 16.96
CA PHE A 453 -9.95 -17.03 15.58
C PHE A 453 -9.14 -18.03 14.78
N SER A 454 -8.21 -18.78 15.40
CA SER A 454 -7.57 -19.90 14.73
C SER A 454 -8.60 -20.92 14.25
N TYR A 455 -9.54 -21.34 15.09
CA TYR A 455 -10.61 -22.24 14.67
C TYR A 455 -11.48 -21.67 13.55
N ALA A 456 -11.84 -20.38 13.61
CA ALA A 456 -12.66 -19.75 12.57
C ALA A 456 -11.95 -19.71 11.21
N ALA A 457 -10.65 -19.38 11.19
CA ALA A 457 -9.85 -19.37 9.96
C ALA A 457 -9.75 -20.77 9.34
N TRP A 458 -9.64 -21.81 10.17
CA TRP A 458 -9.65 -23.21 9.70
C TRP A 458 -10.99 -23.60 9.08
N CYS A 459 -12.13 -23.20 9.66
CA CYS A 459 -13.44 -23.51 9.07
C CYS A 459 -13.65 -22.86 7.70
N VAL A 460 -13.10 -21.66 7.47
CA VAL A 460 -13.22 -20.95 6.17
C VAL A 460 -12.29 -21.56 5.10
N LEU A 461 -11.14 -22.10 5.49
CA LEU A 461 -10.20 -22.73 4.54
C LEU A 461 -10.63 -24.15 4.10
N TYR A 462 -11.55 -24.78 4.83
CA TYR A 462 -12.02 -26.16 4.59
C TYR A 462 -13.52 -26.25 4.25
N ALA A 463 -14.19 -25.11 4.09
CA ALA A 463 -15.52 -25.00 3.50
C ALA A 463 -15.38 -24.46 2.07
#